data_AF-A0A832DKN4-F1
#
_entry.id   AF-A0A832DKN4-F1
#
_cell.length_a   1.000
_cell.length_b   1.000
_cell.length_c   1.000
_cell.angle_alpha   90.00
_cell.angle_beta   90.00
_cell.angle_gamma   90.00
#
_symmetry.space_group_name_H-M   'P 1'
#
loop_
_entity.id
_entity.type
_entity.pdbx_description
1 polymer ?
#
loop_
_entity_poly.entity_id
_entity_poly.type
_entity_poly.pdbx_seq_one_letter_code
_entity_poly.pdbx_strand_id
1 'polypeptide(L)'
;MAGHEVASSSPPFTCWTAMLPAHHGSMSGAAAAPIAGWRRCRRRFRSRRGQARISAPGRQDISDPGSPWYPFAVGRVGPRRGAQAWSARAFAATMVAAVLVAACAGRLPAPGEPSVPVWVVGHGWHVGLAVRTGDVRADVWPEAAALSSLRFVEVGWGDGEFYPAERGTVSLAVSAAVWSASSVLHVAAFDREILTFFPASPVVELALTRAGFDDLCRFIASAYARDAAGRPRRVAPGLYGSGAFYAADERYHLFNNSNQWAARALRAGGVPLVPALSLYGATVMGQAARFGIVRRPTDGTGVP
;
A
#
# COMPACT_ATOMS: atom_id res chain seq x y z
N MET A 1 37.76 -20.03 -41.02
CA MET A 1 38.11 -20.45 -39.64
C MET A 1 38.28 -19.19 -38.81
N ALA A 2 37.66 -18.94 -37.66
CA ALA A 2 36.49 -19.47 -36.97
C ALA A 2 36.00 -18.30 -36.10
N GLY A 3 34.71 -17.97 -36.18
CA GLY A 3 34.06 -16.98 -35.34
C GLY A 3 33.81 -17.55 -33.95
N HIS A 4 34.13 -16.78 -32.91
CA HIS A 4 33.73 -17.10 -31.54
C HIS A 4 32.40 -16.42 -31.22
N GLU A 5 31.35 -17.20 -31.37
CA GLU A 5 30.00 -16.92 -30.92
C GLU A 5 29.94 -17.15 -29.40
N VAL A 6 29.82 -16.07 -28.62
CA VAL A 6 29.61 -16.15 -27.17
C VAL A 6 28.11 -16.37 -26.96
N ALA A 7 27.72 -17.63 -26.85
CA ALA A 7 26.36 -18.03 -26.50
C ALA A 7 26.02 -17.51 -25.09
N SER A 8 25.12 -16.54 -25.01
CA SER A 8 24.51 -16.08 -23.76
C SER A 8 23.44 -17.09 -23.32
N SER A 9 23.80 -18.06 -22.48
CA SER A 9 22.84 -18.91 -21.79
C SER A 9 22.36 -18.20 -20.52
N SER A 10 21.19 -17.57 -20.60
CA SER A 10 20.45 -17.15 -19.41
C SER A 10 19.79 -18.38 -18.77
N PRO A 11 19.98 -18.68 -17.47
CA PRO A 11 19.22 -19.75 -16.83
C PRO A 11 17.75 -19.30 -16.60
N PRO A 12 16.77 -20.21 -16.73
CA PRO A 12 15.37 -19.89 -16.50
C PRO A 12 15.08 -19.68 -15.00
N PHE A 13 14.39 -18.58 -14.70
CA PHE A 13 13.80 -18.23 -13.40
C PHE A 13 12.64 -19.16 -13.03
N THR A 14 12.90 -20.42 -12.66
CA THR A 14 11.83 -21.41 -12.38
C THR A 14 11.83 -22.03 -10.99
N CYS A 15 12.67 -21.62 -10.05
CA CYS A 15 12.74 -22.34 -8.76
C CYS A 15 11.76 -21.86 -7.66
N TRP A 16 11.14 -20.68 -7.79
CA TRP A 16 10.23 -20.17 -6.74
C TRP A 16 8.74 -20.50 -6.95
N THR A 17 8.37 -21.02 -8.12
CA THR A 17 6.97 -21.39 -8.44
C THR A 17 6.62 -22.82 -8.03
N ALA A 18 7.61 -23.65 -7.68
CA ALA A 18 7.45 -25.09 -7.48
C ALA A 18 7.10 -25.49 -6.03
N MET A 19 6.14 -24.83 -5.39
CA MET A 19 5.52 -25.31 -4.14
C MET A 19 4.02 -24.98 -4.12
N LEU A 20 3.25 -25.70 -4.94
CA LEU A 20 1.80 -25.84 -4.83
C LEU A 20 1.46 -27.34 -4.93
N PRO A 21 0.59 -27.90 -4.08
CA PRO A 21 0.07 -29.24 -4.30
C PRO A 21 -0.77 -29.25 -5.58
N ALA A 22 -0.43 -30.14 -6.51
CA ALA A 22 -1.21 -30.38 -7.71
C ALA A 22 -2.59 -30.97 -7.36
N HIS A 23 -3.65 -30.18 -7.45
CA HIS A 23 -5.00 -30.70 -7.63
C HIS A 23 -5.29 -30.79 -9.14
N HIS A 24 -4.90 -31.91 -9.75
CA HIS A 24 -5.41 -32.30 -11.05
C HIS A 24 -6.78 -32.96 -10.89
N GLY A 25 -7.83 -32.21 -11.24
CA GLY A 25 -9.16 -32.74 -11.52
C GLY A 25 -9.52 -32.37 -12.97
N SER A 26 -9.28 -33.30 -13.88
CA SER A 26 -9.70 -33.24 -15.28
C SER A 26 -11.22 -33.08 -15.39
N MET A 27 -11.69 -32.01 -16.01
CA MET A 27 -13.05 -31.90 -16.54
C MET A 27 -12.99 -31.92 -18.07
N SER A 28 -13.63 -32.94 -18.65
CA SER A 28 -14.00 -32.96 -20.06
C SER A 28 -15.49 -33.31 -20.18
N GLY A 29 -16.25 -32.39 -20.78
CA GLY A 29 -17.41 -32.65 -21.62
C GLY A 29 -18.74 -33.07 -20.96
N ALA A 30 -19.67 -32.13 -20.80
CA ALA A 30 -21.09 -32.34 -21.13
C ALA A 30 -21.82 -31.00 -21.29
N ALA A 31 -22.71 -30.96 -22.28
CA ALA A 31 -23.34 -29.78 -22.85
C ALA A 31 -24.44 -29.13 -21.99
N ALA A 32 -24.79 -27.91 -22.40
CA ALA A 32 -25.71 -26.98 -21.77
C ALA A 32 -27.20 -27.38 -21.82
N ALA A 33 -27.92 -27.01 -20.76
CA ALA A 33 -29.35 -26.67 -20.80
C ALA A 33 -29.65 -25.57 -19.73
N PRO A 34 -30.59 -24.65 -19.97
CA PRO A 34 -30.66 -23.37 -19.26
C PRO A 34 -31.55 -23.46 -18.00
N ILE A 35 -31.08 -22.87 -16.89
CA ILE A 35 -31.92 -22.64 -15.71
C ILE A 35 -32.33 -21.18 -15.68
N ALA A 36 -33.64 -20.99 -15.78
CA ALA A 36 -34.34 -19.73 -15.66
C ALA A 36 -34.22 -19.11 -14.26
N GLY A 37 -34.27 -17.79 -14.20
CA GLY A 37 -34.92 -17.12 -13.06
C GLY A 37 -34.06 -16.14 -12.26
N TRP A 38 -33.65 -15.01 -12.84
CA TRP A 38 -33.35 -13.80 -12.06
C TRP A 38 -34.02 -12.59 -12.69
N ARG A 39 -35.27 -12.33 -12.27
CA ARG A 39 -36.00 -11.11 -12.60
C ARG A 39 -35.41 -9.93 -11.82
N ARG A 40 -35.16 -8.86 -12.56
CA ARG A 40 -34.74 -7.52 -12.12
C ARG A 40 -35.55 -7.02 -10.92
N CYS A 41 -34.87 -6.72 -9.82
CA CYS A 41 -35.41 -5.86 -8.77
C CYS A 41 -34.85 -4.44 -8.96
N ARG A 42 -35.52 -3.62 -9.78
CA ARG A 42 -35.29 -2.17 -9.85
C ARG A 42 -35.94 -1.52 -8.63
N ARG A 43 -35.16 -1.19 -7.60
CA ARG A 43 -35.63 -0.29 -6.54
C ARG A 43 -35.66 1.15 -7.07
N ARG A 44 -36.86 1.62 -7.42
CA ARG A 44 -37.15 3.03 -7.63
C ARG A 44 -36.99 3.78 -6.31
N PHE A 45 -36.04 4.70 -6.28
CA PHE A 45 -35.95 5.77 -5.29
C PHE A 45 -37.21 6.66 -5.45
N ARG A 46 -38.15 6.57 -4.49
CA ARG A 46 -39.22 7.56 -4.33
C ARG A 46 -38.81 8.48 -3.19
N SER A 47 -38.53 9.74 -3.52
CA SER A 47 -38.32 10.81 -2.55
C SER A 47 -39.58 10.99 -1.70
N ARG A 48 -39.47 10.74 -0.39
CA ARG A 48 -40.47 11.18 0.58
C ARG A 48 -40.31 12.69 0.76
N ARG A 49 -41.04 13.48 -0.04
CA ARG A 49 -41.39 14.85 0.36
C ARG A 49 -42.40 14.75 1.50
N GLY A 50 -41.94 14.97 2.73
CA GLY A 50 -42.81 15.17 3.89
C GLY A 50 -43.62 16.44 3.66
N GLN A 51 -44.91 16.28 3.41
CA GLN A 51 -45.88 17.36 3.40
C GLN A 51 -46.03 17.86 4.85
N ALA A 52 -45.52 19.05 5.12
CA ALA A 52 -45.92 19.81 6.29
C ALA A 52 -47.40 20.19 6.13
N ARG A 53 -48.25 19.60 6.99
CA ARG A 53 -49.64 20.07 7.14
C ARG A 53 -49.59 21.45 7.79
N ILE A 54 -49.83 22.47 6.98
CA ILE A 54 -50.21 23.78 7.44
C ILE A 54 -51.69 23.68 7.79
N SER A 55 -52.00 23.60 9.07
CA SER A 55 -53.37 23.72 9.57
C SER A 55 -53.83 25.16 9.34
N ALA A 56 -54.77 25.33 8.41
CA ALA A 56 -55.47 26.59 8.23
C ALA A 56 -56.37 26.87 9.46
N PRO A 57 -56.42 28.11 9.97
CA PRO A 57 -57.27 28.45 11.10
C PRO A 57 -58.75 28.48 10.67
N GLY A 58 -59.60 27.92 11.53
CA GLY A 58 -61.04 27.85 11.35
C GLY A 58 -61.68 29.23 11.27
N ARG A 59 -62.64 29.37 10.35
CA ARG A 59 -63.62 30.46 10.34
C ARG A 59 -64.44 30.41 11.63
N GLN A 60 -64.37 31.46 12.42
CA GLN A 60 -65.37 31.78 13.43
C GLN A 60 -66.24 32.89 12.87
N ASP A 61 -67.52 32.58 12.67
CA ASP A 61 -68.59 33.54 12.45
C ASP A 61 -69.05 34.01 13.83
N ILE A 62 -68.73 35.25 14.20
CA ILE A 62 -69.38 35.96 15.31
C ILE A 62 -69.52 37.43 14.89
N SER A 63 -70.76 37.78 14.54
CA SER A 63 -71.30 39.12 14.53
C SER A 63 -71.40 39.64 15.97
N ASP A 64 -70.69 40.71 16.32
CA ASP A 64 -71.25 41.94 16.93
C ASP A 64 -70.12 42.93 17.34
N PRO A 65 -70.36 44.25 17.29
CA PRO A 65 -69.35 45.28 17.51
C PRO A 65 -69.34 45.79 18.97
N GLY A 66 -68.15 46.03 19.52
CA GLY A 66 -68.01 46.81 20.75
C GLY A 66 -66.81 46.44 21.62
N SER A 67 -65.71 47.21 21.51
CA SER A 67 -64.73 47.40 22.60
C SER A 67 -65.42 47.97 23.87
N PRO A 68 -64.83 48.01 25.10
CA PRO A 68 -63.39 48.01 25.44
C PRO A 68 -63.00 47.23 26.73
N TRP A 69 -61.71 47.33 27.11
CA TRP A 69 -61.07 47.07 28.42
C TRP A 69 -60.08 45.87 28.52
N TYR A 70 -58.79 46.22 28.52
CA TYR A 70 -57.58 45.48 28.94
C TYR A 70 -57.58 45.16 30.47
N PRO A 71 -56.80 44.19 31.03
CA PRO A 71 -55.33 44.28 31.08
C PRO A 71 -54.47 42.99 31.06
N PHE A 72 -53.30 43.14 30.42
CA PHE A 72 -51.95 42.67 30.76
C PHE A 72 -51.71 41.29 31.43
N ALA A 73 -51.07 40.39 30.67
CA ALA A 73 -50.11 39.43 31.21
C ALA A 73 -48.80 39.48 30.38
N VAL A 74 -47.84 40.27 30.86
CA VAL A 74 -46.49 40.32 30.27
C VAL A 74 -45.70 39.11 30.76
N GLY A 75 -45.70 38.03 29.99
CA GLY A 75 -44.77 36.93 30.19
C GLY A 75 -43.36 37.36 29.78
N ARG A 76 -42.47 37.60 30.75
CA ARG A 76 -41.03 37.78 30.46
C ARG A 76 -40.46 36.48 29.90
N VAL A 77 -40.12 36.49 28.61
CA VAL A 77 -39.27 35.46 28.01
C VAL A 77 -37.83 35.74 28.47
N GLY A 78 -37.36 35.01 29.47
CA GLY A 78 -35.94 35.03 29.86
C GLY A 78 -35.05 34.51 28.72
N PRO A 79 -33.84 35.06 28.54
CA PRO A 79 -32.96 34.63 27.46
C PRO A 79 -32.55 33.17 27.68
N ARG A 80 -32.85 32.31 26.70
CA ARG A 80 -32.34 30.93 26.64
C ARG A 80 -30.81 30.97 26.50
N ARG A 81 -30.10 31.01 27.63
CA ARG A 81 -28.65 30.80 27.68
C ARG A 81 -28.34 29.31 27.49
N GLY A 82 -28.42 28.88 26.23
CA GLY A 82 -28.00 27.55 25.78
C GLY A 82 -26.76 27.62 24.88
N ALA A 83 -25.80 28.52 25.17
CA ALA A 83 -24.48 28.44 24.54
C ALA A 83 -23.65 27.45 25.35
N GLN A 84 -23.58 26.21 24.87
CA GLN A 84 -22.81 25.14 25.48
C GLN A 84 -21.31 25.48 25.34
N ALA A 85 -20.75 26.15 26.35
CA ALA A 85 -19.32 26.44 26.40
C ALA A 85 -18.57 25.11 26.57
N TRP A 86 -17.84 24.70 25.55
CA TRP A 86 -16.94 23.57 25.65
C TRP A 86 -15.89 23.87 26.72
N SER A 87 -15.71 22.97 27.68
CA SER A 87 -14.63 23.14 28.66
C SER A 87 -13.29 23.15 27.93
N ALA A 88 -12.31 23.94 28.42
CA ALA A 88 -10.97 23.99 27.84
C ALA A 88 -10.32 22.59 27.71
N ARG A 89 -10.68 21.66 28.61
CA ARG A 89 -10.24 20.26 28.58
C ARG A 89 -10.86 19.47 27.43
N ALA A 90 -12.15 19.69 27.14
CA ALA A 90 -12.81 19.06 26.00
C ALA A 90 -12.24 19.59 24.67
N PHE A 91 -11.99 20.90 24.57
CA PHE A 91 -11.35 21.49 23.39
C PHE A 91 -9.92 20.95 23.19
N ALA A 92 -9.11 20.90 24.26
CA ALA A 92 -7.76 20.34 24.19
C ALA A 92 -7.76 18.85 23.80
N ALA A 93 -8.66 18.04 24.35
CA ALA A 93 -8.79 16.63 23.98
C ALA A 93 -9.19 16.45 22.50
N THR A 94 -10.09 17.28 21.99
CA THR A 94 -10.46 17.28 20.57
C THR A 94 -9.29 17.70 19.67
N MET A 95 -8.50 18.70 20.06
CA MET A 95 -7.32 19.12 19.31
C MET A 95 -6.25 18.03 19.27
N VAL A 96 -5.97 17.38 20.41
CA VAL A 96 -5.04 16.25 20.45
C VAL A 96 -5.54 15.11 19.56
N ALA A 97 -6.83 14.77 19.64
CA ALA A 97 -7.40 13.75 18.76
C ALA A 97 -7.31 14.14 17.27
N ALA A 98 -7.56 15.39 16.92
CA ALA A 98 -7.45 15.89 15.54
C ALA A 98 -6.00 15.84 15.02
N VAL A 99 -5.02 16.22 15.85
CA VAL A 99 -3.59 16.11 15.51
C VAL A 99 -3.16 14.66 15.34
N LEU A 100 -3.62 13.74 16.20
CA LEU A 100 -3.34 12.31 16.09
C LEU A 100 -3.98 11.69 14.83
N VAL A 101 -5.19 12.11 14.46
CA VAL A 101 -5.85 11.66 13.22
C VAL A 101 -5.14 12.22 11.99
N ALA A 102 -4.72 13.49 12.01
CA ALA A 102 -3.96 14.10 10.93
C ALA A 102 -2.56 13.46 10.76
N ALA A 103 -1.91 13.07 11.85
CA ALA A 103 -0.65 12.32 11.81
C ALA A 103 -0.79 10.90 11.23
N CYS A 104 -2.01 10.34 11.25
CA CYS A 104 -2.34 9.07 10.61
C CYS A 104 -2.81 9.22 9.16
N ALA A 105 -3.08 10.43 8.68
CA ALA A 105 -3.41 10.67 7.28
C ALA A 105 -2.16 10.46 6.43
N GLY A 106 -2.25 9.60 5.41
CA GLY A 106 -1.14 9.36 4.49
C GLY A 106 -0.66 10.65 3.83
N ARG A 107 0.64 10.73 3.54
CA ARG A 107 1.31 11.88 2.89
C ARG A 107 1.49 11.63 1.40
N LEU A 108 0.40 11.26 0.74
CA LEU A 108 0.37 11.11 -0.72
C LEU A 108 0.28 12.49 -1.39
N PRO A 109 0.89 12.67 -2.57
CA PRO A 109 0.82 13.93 -3.30
C PRO A 109 -0.63 14.23 -3.71
N ALA A 110 -1.03 15.50 -3.63
CA ALA A 110 -2.32 15.92 -4.17
C ALA A 110 -2.32 15.85 -5.70
N PRO A 111 -3.49 15.74 -6.36
CA PRO A 111 -3.57 15.73 -7.82
C PRO A 111 -2.87 16.95 -8.43
N GLY A 112 -1.90 16.70 -9.33
CA GLY A 112 -1.12 17.75 -10.00
C GLY A 112 0.13 18.22 -9.26
N GLU A 113 0.38 17.75 -8.03
CA GLU A 113 1.64 18.00 -7.35
C GLU A 113 2.78 17.14 -7.92
N PRO A 114 4.03 17.64 -7.91
CA PRO A 114 5.18 16.84 -8.26
C PRO A 114 5.29 15.58 -7.39
N SER A 115 5.51 14.43 -8.03
CA SER A 115 5.60 13.14 -7.35
C SER A 115 6.77 12.31 -7.86
N VAL A 116 7.30 11.46 -6.99
CA VAL A 116 8.35 10.50 -7.30
C VAL A 116 7.75 9.09 -7.31
N PRO A 117 7.92 8.31 -8.39
CA PRO A 117 7.33 6.99 -8.50
C PRO A 117 8.11 5.94 -7.69
N VAL A 118 7.36 5.02 -7.08
CA VAL A 118 7.87 3.80 -6.42
C VAL A 118 7.03 2.63 -6.90
N TRP A 119 7.63 1.47 -7.12
CA TRP A 119 6.91 0.26 -7.54
C TRP A 119 6.95 -0.81 -6.47
N VAL A 120 5.81 -1.42 -6.21
CA VAL A 120 5.68 -2.63 -5.40
C VAL A 120 5.59 -3.80 -6.36
N VAL A 121 6.58 -4.69 -6.31
CA VAL A 121 6.69 -5.85 -7.21
C VAL A 121 6.32 -7.11 -6.44
N GLY A 122 5.35 -7.87 -6.94
CA GLY A 122 4.94 -9.14 -6.33
C GLY A 122 5.76 -10.32 -6.84
N HIS A 123 6.29 -11.13 -5.93
CA HIS A 123 7.02 -12.37 -6.21
C HIS A 123 6.29 -13.60 -5.67
N GLY A 124 4.94 -13.57 -5.73
CA GLY A 124 4.07 -14.59 -5.17
C GLY A 124 3.89 -14.45 -3.65
N TRP A 125 4.84 -14.99 -2.87
CA TRP A 125 4.77 -15.02 -1.40
C TRP A 125 5.31 -13.76 -0.72
N HIS A 126 6.23 -13.05 -1.38
CA HIS A 126 6.83 -11.80 -0.89
C HIS A 126 6.68 -10.67 -1.90
N VAL A 127 6.98 -9.45 -1.45
CA VAL A 127 7.05 -8.26 -2.31
C VAL A 127 8.43 -7.61 -2.21
N GLY A 128 8.88 -7.04 -3.32
CA GLY A 128 10.02 -6.13 -3.38
C GLY A 128 9.57 -4.70 -3.64
N LEU A 129 10.43 -3.74 -3.32
CA LEU A 129 10.23 -2.32 -3.59
C LEU A 129 11.26 -1.86 -4.61
N ALA A 130 10.81 -1.35 -5.74
CA ALA A 130 11.67 -0.79 -6.76
C ALA A 130 11.55 0.73 -6.83
N VAL A 131 12.67 1.40 -7.08
CA VAL A 131 12.78 2.84 -7.30
C VAL A 131 13.73 3.13 -8.45
N ARG A 132 13.67 4.33 -9.04
CA ARG A 132 14.73 4.78 -9.96
C ARG A 132 15.94 5.19 -9.14
N THR A 133 17.12 4.74 -9.51
CA THR A 133 18.37 5.11 -8.82
C THR A 133 18.64 6.61 -8.92
N GLY A 134 18.32 7.23 -10.06
CA GLY A 134 18.47 8.67 -10.28
C GLY A 134 17.58 9.57 -9.41
N ASP A 135 16.51 9.01 -8.80
CA ASP A 135 15.64 9.74 -7.87
C ASP A 135 16.14 9.65 -6.41
N VAL A 136 17.14 8.80 -6.15
CA VAL A 136 17.72 8.57 -4.81
C VAL A 136 18.85 9.55 -4.56
N ARG A 137 18.78 10.26 -3.44
CA ARG A 137 19.85 11.15 -3.01
C ARG A 137 20.97 10.36 -2.32
N ALA A 138 22.21 10.69 -2.64
CA ALA A 138 23.40 10.02 -2.09
C ALA A 138 23.57 10.18 -0.57
N ASP A 139 23.06 11.27 0.01
CA ASP A 139 23.07 11.51 1.46
C ASP A 139 21.97 10.75 2.21
N VAL A 140 20.99 10.19 1.49
CA VAL A 140 19.82 9.49 2.06
C VAL A 140 19.99 7.98 1.98
N TRP A 141 20.35 7.45 0.80
CA TRP A 141 20.59 6.03 0.59
C TRP A 141 21.80 5.84 -0.34
N PRO A 142 23.02 5.92 0.19
CA PRO A 142 24.26 5.95 -0.60
C PRO A 142 24.46 4.67 -1.42
N GLU A 143 24.05 3.52 -0.90
CA GLU A 143 24.19 2.24 -1.59
C GLU A 143 23.39 2.16 -2.89
N ALA A 144 22.17 2.70 -2.91
CA ALA A 144 21.36 2.78 -4.11
C ALA A 144 21.85 3.89 -5.06
N ALA A 145 22.29 5.03 -4.53
CA ALA A 145 22.83 6.12 -5.33
C ALA A 145 24.13 5.71 -6.05
N ALA A 146 24.95 4.85 -5.45
CA ALA A 146 26.15 4.29 -6.09
C ALA A 146 25.84 3.40 -7.31
N LEU A 147 24.58 2.97 -7.47
CA LEU A 147 24.11 2.17 -8.61
C LEU A 147 23.47 3.04 -9.70
N SER A 148 23.71 4.37 -9.70
CA SER A 148 23.09 5.33 -10.63
C SER A 148 23.37 5.08 -12.12
N SER A 149 24.33 4.21 -12.46
CA SER A 149 24.57 3.76 -13.83
C SER A 149 23.47 2.82 -14.36
N LEU A 150 22.63 2.27 -13.48
CA LEU A 150 21.51 1.38 -13.81
C LEU A 150 20.21 2.13 -13.52
N ARG A 151 19.20 2.01 -14.37
CA ARG A 151 17.96 2.79 -14.25
C ARG A 151 17.17 2.55 -12.97
N PHE A 152 17.11 1.32 -12.49
CA PHE A 152 16.29 0.93 -11.34
C PHE A 152 17.10 0.13 -10.32
N VAL A 153 16.65 0.20 -9.07
CA VAL A 153 17.06 -0.71 -8.00
C VAL A 153 15.81 -1.25 -7.32
N GLU A 154 15.74 -2.57 -7.18
CA GLU A 154 14.80 -3.26 -6.32
C GLU A 154 15.48 -3.65 -5.02
N VAL A 155 14.74 -3.54 -3.92
CA VAL A 155 15.13 -4.02 -2.61
C VAL A 155 14.05 -4.90 -1.99
N GLY A 156 14.49 -6.03 -1.44
CA GLY A 156 13.71 -6.91 -0.58
C GLY A 156 14.43 -7.11 0.74
N TRP A 157 13.67 -7.47 1.79
CA TRP A 157 14.22 -7.85 3.09
C TRP A 157 13.72 -9.24 3.46
N GLY A 158 14.57 -10.06 4.06
CA GLY A 158 14.21 -11.42 4.41
C GLY A 158 15.18 -12.08 5.38
N ASP A 159 14.91 -13.35 5.66
CA ASP A 159 15.75 -14.20 6.50
C ASP A 159 17.14 -14.40 5.91
N GLY A 160 18.18 -14.33 6.75
CA GLY A 160 19.57 -14.32 6.32
C GLY A 160 20.13 -15.65 5.81
N GLU A 161 19.49 -16.78 6.12
CA GLU A 161 19.90 -18.10 5.64
C GLU A 161 18.99 -18.60 4.52
N PHE A 162 17.68 -18.38 4.65
CA PHE A 162 16.69 -18.81 3.67
C PHE A 162 16.71 -17.97 2.40
N TYR A 163 16.84 -16.64 2.51
CA TYR A 163 16.68 -15.76 1.35
C TYR A 163 17.82 -15.90 0.33
N PRO A 164 19.10 -16.03 0.75
CA PRO A 164 20.19 -16.26 -0.20
C PRO A 164 20.31 -17.71 -0.70
N ALA A 165 19.55 -18.66 -0.15
CA ALA A 165 19.71 -20.09 -0.47
C ALA A 165 19.26 -20.43 -1.90
N GLU A 166 20.10 -21.19 -2.63
CA GLU A 166 19.80 -21.66 -3.99
C GLU A 166 18.58 -22.59 -4.06
N ARG A 167 18.26 -23.28 -2.95
CA ARG A 167 17.06 -24.12 -2.79
C ARG A 167 16.41 -23.83 -1.44
N GLY A 168 15.31 -23.07 -1.45
CA GLY A 168 14.47 -22.91 -0.28
C GLY A 168 13.81 -24.24 0.08
N THR A 169 14.21 -24.84 1.20
CA THR A 169 13.54 -26.05 1.71
C THR A 169 12.38 -25.67 2.62
N VAL A 170 11.36 -26.54 2.73
CA VAL A 170 10.20 -26.31 3.63
C VAL A 170 10.67 -26.17 5.08
N SER A 171 11.67 -26.95 5.51
CA SER A 171 12.26 -26.85 6.83
C SER A 171 12.96 -25.51 7.08
N LEU A 172 13.65 -24.96 6.08
CA LEU A 172 14.27 -23.65 6.16
C LEU A 172 13.23 -22.52 6.13
N ALA A 173 12.15 -22.66 5.37
CA ALA A 173 11.01 -21.73 5.38
C ALA A 173 10.27 -21.73 6.74
N VAL A 174 10.07 -22.90 7.35
CA VAL A 174 9.48 -23.03 8.69
C VAL A 174 10.42 -22.45 9.74
N SER A 175 11.72 -22.73 9.65
CA SER A 175 12.72 -22.19 10.60
C SER A 175 12.79 -20.67 10.52
N ALA A 176 12.84 -20.11 9.31
CA ALA A 176 12.77 -18.68 9.06
C ALA A 176 11.48 -18.04 9.63
N ALA A 177 10.35 -18.73 9.53
CA ALA A 177 9.08 -18.24 10.08
C ALA A 177 9.05 -18.25 11.61
N VAL A 178 9.67 -19.24 12.25
CA VAL A 178 9.59 -19.43 13.71
C VAL A 178 10.65 -18.61 14.45
N TRP A 179 11.91 -18.60 14.00
CA TRP A 179 12.99 -17.87 14.66
C TRP A 179 14.21 -17.71 13.75
N SER A 180 14.38 -16.53 13.16
CA SER A 180 15.58 -16.25 12.37
C SER A 180 16.75 -15.78 13.24
N ALA A 181 17.94 -16.32 12.98
CA ALA A 181 19.17 -15.87 13.63
C ALA A 181 19.70 -14.54 13.05
N SER A 182 19.36 -14.21 11.79
CA SER A 182 19.85 -13.01 11.10
C SER A 182 18.92 -12.62 9.96
N SER A 183 18.97 -11.37 9.50
CA SER A 183 18.22 -10.96 8.31
C SER A 183 19.14 -10.31 7.28
N VAL A 184 18.65 -10.20 6.05
CA VAL A 184 19.38 -9.63 4.92
C VAL A 184 18.49 -8.72 4.07
N LEU A 185 19.12 -7.72 3.47
CA LEU A 185 18.58 -6.98 2.34
C LEU A 185 19.10 -7.59 1.04
N HIS A 186 18.20 -7.96 0.14
CA HIS A 186 18.53 -8.24 -1.25
C HIS A 186 18.41 -6.95 -2.05
N VAL A 187 19.51 -6.50 -2.64
CA VAL A 187 19.55 -5.28 -3.46
C VAL A 187 19.92 -5.70 -4.87
N ALA A 188 19.07 -5.37 -5.85
CA ALA A 188 19.23 -5.75 -7.24
C ALA A 188 18.95 -4.57 -8.16
N ALA A 189 19.98 -4.05 -8.81
CA ALA A 189 19.85 -2.99 -9.81
C ALA A 189 19.82 -3.54 -11.23
N PHE A 190 19.07 -2.87 -12.12
CA PHE A 190 18.85 -3.30 -13.49
C PHE A 190 18.49 -2.13 -14.40
N ASP A 191 18.71 -2.31 -15.70
CA ASP A 191 18.60 -1.24 -16.70
C ASP A 191 17.48 -1.46 -17.73
N ARG A 192 16.51 -2.32 -17.41
CA ARG A 192 15.31 -2.54 -18.23
C ARG A 192 14.09 -1.91 -17.58
N GLU A 193 13.08 -1.60 -18.39
CA GLU A 193 11.76 -1.16 -17.90
C GLU A 193 11.17 -2.22 -16.95
N ILE A 194 10.49 -1.79 -15.87
CA ILE A 194 10.07 -2.65 -14.75
C ILE A 194 9.15 -3.79 -15.20
N LEU A 195 8.17 -3.51 -16.06
CA LEU A 195 7.23 -4.55 -16.54
C LEU A 195 7.91 -5.50 -17.52
N THR A 196 8.96 -5.05 -18.20
CA THR A 196 9.79 -5.90 -19.06
C THR A 196 10.75 -6.77 -18.24
N PHE A 197 11.28 -6.23 -17.14
CA PHE A 197 12.17 -6.99 -16.25
C PHE A 197 11.41 -8.01 -15.39
N PHE A 198 10.18 -7.69 -14.98
CA PHE A 198 9.29 -8.56 -14.20
C PHE A 198 7.99 -8.90 -14.96
N PRO A 199 8.06 -9.64 -16.09
CA PRO A 199 6.90 -9.86 -16.96
C PRO A 199 5.81 -10.74 -16.33
N ALA A 200 6.15 -11.56 -15.34
CA ALA A 200 5.21 -12.45 -14.66
C ALA A 200 4.73 -11.92 -13.30
N SER A 201 5.21 -10.74 -12.88
CA SER A 201 4.93 -10.19 -11.56
C SER A 201 3.80 -9.17 -11.62
N PRO A 202 2.83 -9.20 -10.69
CA PRO A 202 1.96 -8.04 -10.50
C PRO A 202 2.80 -6.86 -9.99
N VAL A 203 2.57 -5.68 -10.56
CA VAL A 203 3.28 -4.46 -10.17
C VAL A 203 2.27 -3.37 -9.82
N VAL A 204 2.46 -2.70 -8.69
CA VAL A 204 1.70 -1.49 -8.32
C VAL A 204 2.64 -0.30 -8.33
N GLU A 205 2.33 0.71 -9.14
CA GLU A 205 3.05 1.99 -9.14
C GLU A 205 2.38 2.97 -8.18
N LEU A 206 3.14 3.50 -7.24
CA LEU A 206 2.74 4.48 -6.25
C LEU A 206 3.43 5.81 -6.55
N ALA A 207 2.70 6.91 -6.38
CA ALA A 207 3.24 8.26 -6.45
C ALA A 207 3.47 8.78 -5.03
N LEU A 208 4.70 9.12 -4.67
CA LEU A 208 5.04 9.71 -3.37
C LEU A 208 5.40 11.18 -3.52
N THR A 209 5.20 11.96 -2.45
CA THR A 209 5.84 13.28 -2.35
C THR A 209 7.36 13.10 -2.28
N ARG A 210 8.14 14.13 -2.63
CA ARG A 210 9.61 14.10 -2.50
C ARG A 210 10.06 13.71 -1.09
N ALA A 211 9.45 14.33 -0.08
CA ALA A 211 9.74 14.03 1.32
C ALA A 211 9.36 12.59 1.71
N GLY A 212 8.21 12.10 1.22
CA GLY A 212 7.79 10.71 1.43
C GLY A 212 8.74 9.71 0.78
N PHE A 213 9.22 9.97 -0.43
CA PHE A 213 10.24 9.13 -1.05
C PHE A 213 11.53 9.12 -0.22
N ASP A 214 11.98 10.28 0.27
CA ASP A 214 13.19 10.36 1.09
C ASP A 214 13.01 9.63 2.44
N ASP A 215 11.81 9.68 3.02
CA ASP A 215 11.45 8.90 4.22
C ASP A 215 11.52 7.39 3.96
N LEU A 216 10.99 6.94 2.82
CA LEU A 216 11.07 5.54 2.37
C LEU A 216 12.53 5.12 2.17
N CYS A 217 13.34 5.93 1.49
CA CYS A 217 14.75 5.61 1.26
C CYS A 217 15.55 5.59 2.57
N ARG A 218 15.29 6.51 3.51
CA ARG A 218 15.91 6.47 4.85
C ARG A 218 15.52 5.20 5.61
N PHE A 219 14.26 4.78 5.54
CA PHE A 219 13.83 3.52 6.14
C PHE A 219 14.63 2.34 5.57
N ILE A 220 14.76 2.25 4.25
CA ILE A 220 15.54 1.19 3.60
C ILE A 220 17.03 1.27 3.98
N ALA A 221 17.63 2.46 3.92
CA ALA A 221 19.04 2.68 4.26
C ALA A 221 19.35 2.34 5.73
N SER A 222 18.39 2.51 6.63
CA SER A 222 18.50 2.15 8.05
C SER A 222 18.48 0.66 8.32
N ALA A 223 17.99 -0.15 7.36
CA ALA A 223 17.93 -1.60 7.54
C ALA A 223 19.30 -2.28 7.33
N TYR A 224 20.27 -1.61 6.72
CA TYR A 224 21.62 -2.17 6.52
C TYR A 224 22.38 -2.29 7.83
N ALA A 225 22.87 -3.49 8.13
CA ALA A 225 23.88 -3.69 9.16
C ALA A 225 25.23 -3.16 8.66
N ARG A 226 25.83 -2.26 9.44
CA ARG A 226 27.08 -1.59 9.07
C ARG A 226 28.27 -2.14 9.87
N ASP A 227 29.45 -2.13 9.27
CA ASP A 227 30.71 -2.45 9.95
C ASP A 227 31.19 -1.27 10.82
N ALA A 228 32.31 -1.46 11.53
CA ALA A 228 32.90 -0.42 12.37
C ALA A 228 33.35 0.84 11.57
N ALA A 229 33.48 0.73 10.25
CA ALA A 229 33.80 1.83 9.35
C ALA A 229 32.54 2.47 8.73
N GLY A 230 31.33 2.06 9.14
CA GLY A 230 30.06 2.57 8.65
C GLY A 230 29.63 2.02 7.28
N ARG A 231 30.32 1.01 6.76
CA ARG A 231 30.03 0.42 5.44
C ARG A 231 29.03 -0.73 5.56
N PRO A 232 28.11 -0.89 4.58
CA PRO A 232 27.15 -2.00 4.59
C PRO A 232 27.89 -3.35 4.47
N ARG A 233 27.52 -4.31 5.32
CA ARG A 233 28.14 -5.64 5.35
C ARG A 233 27.57 -6.54 4.26
N ARG A 234 28.27 -6.68 3.14
CA ARG A 234 27.91 -7.62 2.07
C ARG A 234 28.09 -9.08 2.53
N VAL A 235 27.09 -9.93 2.30
CA VAL A 235 27.11 -11.34 2.75
C VAL A 235 27.04 -12.37 1.63
N ALA A 236 26.38 -12.06 0.50
CA ALA A 236 26.28 -12.98 -0.64
C ALA A 236 26.07 -12.22 -1.96
N PRO A 237 26.34 -12.84 -3.13
CA PRO A 237 25.91 -12.31 -4.43
C PRO A 237 24.38 -12.23 -4.55
N GLY A 238 23.86 -11.24 -5.28
CA GLY A 238 22.42 -11.09 -5.47
C GLY A 238 21.84 -12.19 -6.36
N LEU A 239 20.54 -12.47 -6.22
CA LEU A 239 19.83 -13.50 -7.01
C LEU A 239 19.69 -13.13 -8.49
N TYR A 240 19.55 -11.84 -8.77
CA TYR A 240 19.36 -11.29 -10.12
C TYR A 240 19.78 -9.82 -10.15
N GLY A 241 19.87 -9.27 -11.36
CA GLY A 241 20.37 -7.93 -11.59
C GLY A 241 21.84 -7.79 -11.16
N SER A 242 22.32 -6.56 -11.13
CA SER A 242 23.61 -6.22 -10.53
C SER A 242 23.40 -5.84 -9.08
N GLY A 243 23.97 -6.59 -8.15
CA GLY A 243 23.78 -6.32 -6.73
C GLY A 243 24.22 -7.45 -5.82
N ALA A 244 23.75 -7.39 -4.57
CA ALA A 244 24.21 -8.27 -3.51
C ALA A 244 23.18 -8.41 -2.39
N PHE A 245 23.38 -9.42 -1.55
CA PHE A 245 22.81 -9.45 -0.22
C PHE A 245 23.70 -8.71 0.77
N TYR A 246 23.07 -7.94 1.64
CA TYR A 246 23.69 -7.25 2.76
C TYR A 246 23.06 -7.72 4.07
N ALA A 247 23.84 -7.86 5.13
CA ALA A 247 23.30 -8.12 6.45
C ALA A 247 22.38 -6.95 6.88
N ALA A 248 21.35 -7.28 7.65
CA ALA A 248 20.41 -6.32 8.21
C ALA A 248 20.27 -6.49 9.73
N ASP A 249 19.99 -5.39 10.44
CA ASP A 249 20.02 -5.34 11.91
C ASP A 249 18.71 -5.85 12.56
N GLU A 250 17.59 -5.81 11.84
CA GLU A 250 16.31 -6.30 12.36
C GLU A 250 16.24 -7.83 12.40
N ARG A 251 15.52 -8.40 13.37
CA ARG A 251 15.29 -9.85 13.43
C ARG A 251 14.09 -10.24 12.57
N TYR A 252 14.25 -11.30 11.78
CA TYR A 252 13.16 -11.86 10.97
C TYR A 252 12.37 -12.91 11.77
N HIS A 253 11.04 -12.85 11.71
CA HIS A 253 10.12 -13.87 12.23
C HIS A 253 8.73 -13.70 11.60
N LEU A 254 7.77 -14.60 11.89
CA LEU A 254 6.44 -14.57 11.25
C LEU A 254 5.71 -13.22 11.35
N PHE A 255 5.84 -12.53 12.49
CA PHE A 255 5.26 -11.19 12.75
C PHE A 255 6.26 -10.04 12.57
N ASN A 256 7.43 -10.33 12.01
CA ASN A 256 8.33 -9.35 11.43
C ASN A 256 8.96 -9.94 10.17
N ASN A 257 8.15 -10.03 9.12
CA ASN A 257 8.53 -10.68 7.86
C ASN A 257 8.71 -9.66 6.71
N SER A 258 9.08 -10.15 5.54
CA SER A 258 9.35 -9.35 4.33
C SER A 258 8.19 -8.44 3.93
N ASN A 259 6.96 -8.95 4.01
CA ASN A 259 5.74 -8.24 3.63
C ASN A 259 5.42 -7.11 4.62
N GLN A 260 5.60 -7.35 5.91
CA GLN A 260 5.41 -6.32 6.93
C GLN A 260 6.49 -5.26 6.88
N TRP A 261 7.74 -5.66 6.61
CA TRP A 261 8.85 -4.74 6.39
C TRP A 261 8.58 -3.82 5.20
N ALA A 262 8.17 -4.37 4.05
CA ALA A 262 7.82 -3.57 2.87
C ALA A 262 6.64 -2.62 3.16
N ALA A 263 5.62 -3.08 3.89
CA ALA A 263 4.51 -2.24 4.31
C ALA A 263 4.94 -1.12 5.27
N ARG A 264 5.92 -1.36 6.17
CA ARG A 264 6.50 -0.32 7.03
C ARG A 264 7.28 0.72 6.22
N ALA A 265 8.06 0.29 5.22
CA ALA A 265 8.78 1.19 4.33
C ALA A 265 7.83 2.11 3.55
N LEU A 266 6.78 1.54 2.95
CA LEU A 266 5.74 2.30 2.26
C LEU A 266 5.01 3.26 3.21
N ARG A 267 4.73 2.83 4.44
CA ARG A 267 4.12 3.69 5.46
C ARG A 267 5.04 4.81 5.92
N ALA A 268 6.34 4.57 6.06
CA ALA A 268 7.32 5.62 6.31
C ALA A 268 7.27 6.68 5.19
N GLY A 269 7.14 6.23 3.94
CA GLY A 269 6.94 7.12 2.79
C GLY A 269 5.57 7.76 2.65
N GLY A 270 4.68 7.58 3.64
CA GLY A 270 3.39 8.25 3.71
C GLY A 270 2.24 7.49 3.07
N VAL A 271 2.44 6.26 2.58
CA VAL A 271 1.33 5.44 2.07
C VAL A 271 0.58 4.82 3.25
N PRO A 272 -0.73 5.01 3.43
CA PRO A 272 -1.45 4.58 4.63
C PRO A 272 -1.78 3.08 4.60
N LEU A 273 -0.74 2.25 4.58
CA LEU A 273 -0.79 0.80 4.76
C LEU A 273 -0.91 0.44 6.24
N VAL A 274 -1.44 -0.76 6.49
CA VAL A 274 -1.54 -1.38 7.82
C VAL A 274 -0.58 -2.59 7.88
N PRO A 275 0.71 -2.38 8.21
CA PRO A 275 1.71 -3.45 8.35
C PRO A 275 1.29 -4.63 9.23
N ALA A 276 0.51 -4.39 10.28
CA ALA A 276 0.02 -5.47 11.16
C ALA A 276 -0.84 -6.51 10.40
N LEU A 277 -1.46 -6.12 9.28
CA LEU A 277 -2.26 -7.01 8.44
C LEU A 277 -1.48 -7.57 7.24
N SER A 278 -0.26 -7.09 7.01
CA SER A 278 0.56 -7.40 5.83
C SER A 278 1.37 -8.69 5.99
N LEU A 279 0.74 -9.80 6.39
CA LEU A 279 1.46 -11.08 6.54
C LEU A 279 1.84 -11.71 5.20
N TYR A 280 1.01 -11.52 4.17
CA TYR A 280 1.19 -12.09 2.83
C TYR A 280 1.43 -11.01 1.78
N GLY A 281 2.19 -11.35 0.73
CA GLY A 281 2.47 -10.43 -0.37
C GLY A 281 1.19 -9.91 -1.03
N ALA A 282 0.20 -10.79 -1.23
CA ALA A 282 -1.11 -10.41 -1.77
C ALA A 282 -1.81 -9.32 -0.93
N THR A 283 -1.63 -9.30 0.39
CA THR A 283 -2.21 -8.29 1.28
C THR A 283 -1.50 -6.95 1.12
N VAL A 284 -0.18 -6.93 0.91
CA VAL A 284 0.56 -5.70 0.61
C VAL A 284 0.12 -5.15 -0.74
N MET A 285 0.08 -6.00 -1.77
CA MET A 285 -0.34 -5.63 -3.13
C MET A 285 -1.77 -5.07 -3.14
N GLY A 286 -2.69 -5.72 -2.43
CA GLY A 286 -4.08 -5.26 -2.32
C GLY A 286 -4.23 -3.93 -1.59
N GLN A 287 -3.43 -3.67 -0.56
CA GLN A 287 -3.42 -2.37 0.10
C GLN A 287 -2.78 -1.29 -0.78
N ALA A 288 -1.63 -1.57 -1.41
CA ALA A 288 -0.94 -0.64 -2.30
C ALA A 288 -1.83 -0.24 -3.50
N ALA A 289 -2.56 -1.20 -4.08
CA ALA A 289 -3.46 -0.95 -5.21
C ALA A 289 -4.61 0.05 -4.90
N ARG A 290 -4.90 0.33 -3.62
CA ARG A 290 -5.87 1.36 -3.22
C ARG A 290 -5.34 2.78 -3.37
N PHE A 291 -4.03 2.93 -3.48
CA PHE A 291 -3.31 4.21 -3.49
C PHE A 291 -2.42 4.40 -4.72
N GLY A 292 -2.43 3.43 -5.64
CA GLY A 292 -1.55 3.40 -6.80
C GLY A 292 -2.24 2.83 -8.04
N ILE A 293 -1.47 2.76 -9.12
CA ILE A 293 -1.92 2.21 -10.41
C ILE A 293 -1.38 0.79 -10.53
N VAL A 294 -2.28 -0.18 -10.68
CA VAL A 294 -1.90 -1.55 -11.02
C VAL A 294 -1.38 -1.55 -12.45
N ARG A 295 -0.09 -1.85 -12.61
CA ARG A 295 0.56 -2.00 -13.91
C ARG A 295 0.53 -3.46 -14.32
N ARG A 296 0.27 -3.70 -15.60
CA ARG A 296 0.39 -5.01 -16.24
C ARG A 296 1.30 -4.83 -17.44
N PRO A 297 2.12 -5.83 -17.79
CA PRO A 297 2.77 -5.85 -19.10
C PRO A 297 1.68 -5.63 -20.14
N THR A 298 1.81 -4.62 -20.98
CA THR A 298 0.96 -4.51 -22.16
C THR A 298 1.28 -5.68 -23.06
N ASP A 299 0.30 -6.52 -23.38
CA ASP A 299 0.41 -7.45 -24.50
C ASP A 299 0.88 -6.64 -25.71
N GLY A 300 1.98 -7.05 -26.34
CA GLY A 300 2.66 -6.31 -27.38
C GLY A 300 1.86 -6.18 -28.69
N THR A 301 0.72 -5.51 -28.67
CA THR A 301 -0.02 -5.07 -29.85
C THR A 301 0.14 -3.56 -29.99
N GLY A 302 1.35 -3.16 -30.38
CA GLY A 302 1.71 -1.78 -30.66
C GLY A 302 2.86 -1.75 -31.66
N VAL A 303 2.67 -2.42 -32.79
CA VAL A 303 3.51 -2.24 -33.98
C VAL A 303 2.87 -1.11 -34.79
N PRO A 304 3.54 0.03 -35.05
CA PRO A 304 3.21 0.87 -36.20
C PRO A 304 3.59 0.17 -37.51
#